data_AF-A0A1X7T159-F1
#
_entry.id   AF-A0A1X7T159-F1
#
_cell.length_a   1.000
_cell.length_b   1.000
_cell.length_c   1.000
_cell.angle_alpha   90.00
_cell.angle_beta   90.00
_cell.angle_gamma   90.00
#
_symmetry.space_group_name_H-M   'P 1'
#
loop_
_entity.id
_entity.type
_entity.pdbx_description
1 polymer ?
#
loop_
_entity_poly.entity_id
_entity_poly.type
_entity_poly.pdbx_seq_one_letter_code
_entity_poly.pdbx_strand_id
1 'polypeptide(L)'
;METDGGGWTVFQRRQDGSVDFYRSWTDYENGFGDLSGEFWLGLSKIHRLTSKGINTLQIKIGDFEGNSYYAQYSTFSIGDASTEYRLNVSGYNSTGTAGDSLLYHNRSSFGTKDNVNDEKNCPIHWNGGWWFSKQIHCFLSHLNGRYEHQPDTFPDWSGVIWNSWKSDYKLVDTISCNLTTTVEDGELKIVEQQFKY
;
A
#
# COMPACT_ATOMS: atom_id res chain seq x y z
N MET A 1 -20.26 2.80 -5.97
CA MET A 1 -20.45 2.12 -4.68
C MET A 1 -19.65 2.92 -3.68
N GLU A 2 -20.31 3.84 -2.97
CA GLU A 2 -19.66 4.72 -1.99
C GLU A 2 -19.52 3.94 -0.68
N THR A 3 -18.29 3.64 -0.28
CA THR A 3 -18.04 3.16 1.09
C THR A 3 -17.73 4.37 1.97
N ASP A 4 -18.31 4.39 3.17
CA ASP A 4 -17.97 5.32 4.26
C ASP A 4 -18.10 6.82 3.95
N GLY A 5 -19.20 7.23 3.32
CA GLY A 5 -19.55 8.64 3.11
C GLY A 5 -18.92 9.32 1.88
N GLY A 6 -18.24 8.55 1.01
CA GLY A 6 -17.61 9.06 -0.21
C GLY A 6 -16.28 9.79 0.03
N GLY A 7 -15.60 10.20 -1.04
CA GLY A 7 -14.36 11.01 -0.95
C GLY A 7 -13.04 10.23 -0.80
N TRP A 8 -13.06 8.91 -0.84
CA TRP A 8 -11.85 8.09 -0.83
C TRP A 8 -11.27 7.91 -2.24
N THR A 9 -9.99 8.22 -2.41
CA THR A 9 -9.22 7.87 -3.60
C THR A 9 -8.48 6.56 -3.36
N VAL A 10 -8.78 5.52 -4.13
CA VAL A 10 -8.05 4.25 -4.07
C VAL A 10 -6.77 4.38 -4.89
N PHE A 11 -5.61 4.08 -4.31
CA PHE A 11 -4.34 4.08 -5.06
C PHE A 11 -3.72 2.70 -5.27
N GLN A 12 -4.25 1.68 -4.59
CA GLN A 12 -3.83 0.29 -4.76
C GLN A 12 -5.02 -0.63 -4.47
N ARG A 13 -5.19 -1.68 -5.29
CA ARG A 13 -6.16 -2.75 -5.05
C ARG A 13 -5.58 -4.12 -5.44
N ARG A 14 -5.78 -5.12 -4.57
CA ARG A 14 -5.54 -6.56 -4.80
C ARG A 14 -6.83 -7.32 -4.52
N GLN A 15 -7.16 -8.33 -5.32
CA GLN A 15 -8.40 -9.09 -5.17
C GLN A 15 -8.42 -10.44 -5.88
N ASP A 16 -7.55 -10.67 -6.89
CA ASP A 16 -7.66 -11.86 -7.75
C ASP A 16 -6.34 -12.29 -8.41
N GLY A 17 -5.24 -11.56 -8.22
CA GLY A 17 -3.95 -11.90 -8.81
C GLY A 17 -3.88 -11.75 -10.33
N SER A 18 -4.86 -11.08 -10.96
CA SER A 18 -4.89 -10.85 -12.42
C SER A 18 -3.77 -9.95 -12.91
N VAL A 19 -3.15 -9.16 -12.02
CA VAL A 19 -2.06 -8.25 -12.34
C VAL A 19 -0.78 -8.69 -11.64
N ASP A 20 0.30 -8.81 -12.41
CA ASP A 20 1.64 -9.00 -11.85
C ASP A 20 2.14 -7.70 -11.20
N PHE A 21 2.49 -7.75 -9.91
CA PHE A 21 3.08 -6.64 -9.16
C PHE A 21 4.61 -6.72 -9.08
N TYR A 22 5.26 -7.75 -9.63
CA TYR A 22 6.73 -7.80 -9.70
C TYR A 22 7.30 -6.95 -10.84
N ARG A 23 7.08 -5.64 -10.73
CA ARG A 23 7.31 -4.64 -11.78
C ARG A 23 8.59 -3.82 -11.59
N SER A 24 8.97 -3.10 -12.65
CA SER A 24 10.13 -2.20 -12.65
C SER A 24 9.86 -0.91 -11.87
N TRP A 25 10.92 -0.15 -11.57
CA TRP A 25 10.80 1.20 -10.98
C TRP A 25 9.88 2.09 -11.82
N THR A 26 10.13 2.13 -13.13
CA THR A 26 9.38 2.95 -14.08
C THR A 26 7.88 2.58 -14.09
N ASP A 27 7.55 1.30 -14.01
CA ASP A 27 6.15 0.86 -13.91
C ASP A 27 5.51 1.32 -12.60
N TYR A 28 6.21 1.18 -11.48
CA TYR A 28 5.71 1.64 -10.17
C TYR A 28 5.58 3.16 -10.09
N GLU A 29 6.43 3.91 -10.77
CA GLU A 29 6.36 5.36 -10.84
C GLU A 29 5.16 5.82 -11.68
N ASN A 30 4.95 5.19 -12.85
CA ASN A 30 3.89 5.54 -13.79
C ASN A 30 2.52 4.98 -13.38
N GLY A 31 2.47 3.83 -12.72
CA GLY A 31 1.25 3.07 -12.44
C GLY A 31 0.99 1.96 -13.46
N PHE A 32 0.24 0.95 -13.05
CA PHE A 32 -0.10 -0.22 -13.86
C PHE A 32 -1.39 -0.88 -13.37
N GLY A 33 -1.96 -1.76 -14.19
CA GLY A 33 -3.22 -2.46 -13.91
C GLY A 33 -4.44 -1.72 -14.42
N ASP A 34 -5.61 -2.08 -13.89
CA ASP A 34 -6.92 -1.55 -14.30
C ASP A 34 -7.67 -0.99 -13.08
N LEU A 35 -8.15 0.25 -13.15
CA LEU A 35 -8.89 0.90 -12.06
C LEU A 35 -10.19 0.15 -11.67
N SER A 36 -10.72 -0.65 -12.60
CA SER A 36 -11.87 -1.54 -12.38
C SER A 36 -11.50 -2.89 -11.75
N GLY A 37 -10.20 -3.24 -11.70
CA GLY A 37 -9.67 -4.48 -11.14
C GLY A 37 -8.51 -4.23 -10.17
N GLU A 38 -7.46 -5.03 -10.28
CA GLU A 38 -6.20 -4.81 -9.56
C GLU A 38 -5.35 -3.72 -10.23
N PHE A 39 -4.80 -2.82 -9.42
CA PHE A 39 -3.94 -1.76 -9.94
C PHE A 39 -3.01 -1.16 -8.88
N TRP A 40 -2.01 -0.46 -9.38
CA TRP A 40 -1.17 0.50 -8.66
C TRP A 40 -1.25 1.85 -9.38
N LEU A 41 -1.62 2.91 -8.66
CA LEU A 41 -1.91 4.21 -9.27
C LEU A 41 -0.68 4.89 -9.90
N GLY A 42 0.50 4.62 -9.34
CA GLY A 42 1.76 5.25 -9.72
C GLY A 42 2.29 6.17 -8.61
N LEU A 43 3.56 6.00 -8.23
CA LEU A 43 4.21 6.77 -7.16
C LEU A 43 4.19 8.28 -7.44
N SER A 44 4.40 8.69 -8.69
CA SER A 44 4.34 10.11 -9.06
C SER A 44 2.96 10.73 -8.76
N LYS A 45 1.89 9.99 -9.04
CA LYS A 45 0.52 10.43 -8.76
C LYS A 45 0.23 10.43 -7.27
N ILE A 46 0.64 9.38 -6.54
CA ILE A 46 0.44 9.27 -5.08
C ILE A 46 1.20 10.39 -4.36
N HIS A 47 2.42 10.72 -4.77
CA HIS A 47 3.17 11.85 -4.24
C HIS A 47 2.40 13.16 -4.43
N ARG A 48 1.91 13.41 -5.65
CA ARG A 48 1.15 14.63 -5.93
C ARG A 48 -0.10 14.75 -5.06
N LEU A 49 -0.84 13.65 -4.88
CA LEU A 49 -2.01 13.58 -4.02
C LEU A 49 -1.69 13.86 -2.55
N THR A 50 -0.56 13.33 -2.07
CA THR A 50 -0.20 13.39 -0.65
C THR A 50 0.75 14.53 -0.27
N SER A 51 1.18 15.33 -1.23
CA SER A 51 2.10 16.46 -1.03
C SER A 51 1.47 17.67 -0.32
N LYS A 52 0.14 17.70 -0.17
CA LYS A 52 -0.62 18.81 0.42
C LYS A 52 -1.69 18.28 1.37
N GLY A 53 -2.05 19.10 2.35
CA GLY A 53 -3.12 18.80 3.31
C GLY A 53 -2.77 17.66 4.28
N ILE A 54 -3.74 17.32 5.12
CA ILE A 54 -3.65 16.18 6.03
C ILE A 54 -4.26 14.97 5.32
N ASN A 55 -3.44 13.97 5.08
CA ASN A 55 -3.78 12.81 4.30
C ASN A 55 -3.98 11.61 5.23
N THR A 56 -5.21 11.10 5.30
CA THR A 56 -5.55 9.90 6.08
C THR A 56 -5.56 8.68 5.16
N LEU A 57 -4.81 7.66 5.54
CA LEU A 57 -4.78 6.36 4.85
C LEU A 57 -5.62 5.35 5.63
N GLN A 58 -6.51 4.66 4.93
CA GLN A 58 -7.19 3.47 5.42
C GLN A 58 -6.88 2.27 4.51
N ILE A 59 -6.32 1.22 5.09
CA ILE A 59 -6.04 -0.05 4.42
C ILE A 59 -7.15 -1.01 4.83
N LYS A 60 -7.95 -1.44 3.86
CA LYS A 60 -8.97 -2.50 4.06
C LYS A 60 -8.37 -3.83 3.62
N ILE A 61 -8.60 -4.85 4.44
CA ILE A 61 -7.97 -6.17 4.35
C ILE A 61 -9.08 -7.21 4.44
N GLY A 62 -9.24 -8.06 3.43
CA GLY A 62 -10.19 -9.18 3.44
C GLY A 62 -9.49 -10.52 3.54
N ASP A 63 -10.06 -11.45 4.29
CA ASP A 63 -9.56 -12.82 4.39
C ASP A 63 -10.34 -13.79 3.50
N PHE A 64 -9.76 -14.97 3.28
CA PHE A 64 -10.37 -16.03 2.47
C PHE A 64 -11.66 -16.61 3.09
N GLU A 65 -11.98 -16.29 4.34
CA GLU A 65 -13.23 -16.65 5.01
C GLU A 65 -14.32 -15.58 4.80
N GLY A 66 -14.01 -14.49 4.08
CA GLY A 66 -14.92 -13.37 3.81
C GLY A 66 -14.99 -12.32 4.91
N ASN A 67 -14.14 -12.40 5.94
CA ASN A 67 -14.06 -11.38 6.99
C ASN A 67 -13.30 -10.15 6.48
N SER A 68 -13.66 -8.97 6.99
CA SER A 68 -13.02 -7.70 6.63
C SER A 68 -12.43 -7.01 7.85
N TYR A 69 -11.22 -6.47 7.68
CA TYR A 69 -10.44 -5.78 8.69
C TYR A 69 -9.89 -4.47 8.14
N TYR A 70 -9.42 -3.59 9.03
CA TYR A 70 -8.78 -2.35 8.60
C TYR A 70 -7.68 -1.87 9.53
N ALA A 71 -6.73 -1.15 8.94
CA ALA A 71 -5.75 -0.30 9.63
C ALA A 71 -5.89 1.14 9.11
N GLN A 72 -5.82 2.12 10.00
CA GLN A 72 -5.97 3.53 9.62
C GLN A 72 -4.89 4.39 10.25
N TYR A 73 -4.37 5.34 9.47
CA TYR A 73 -3.31 6.27 9.83
C TYR A 73 -3.77 7.69 9.53
N SER A 74 -3.75 8.58 10.51
CA SER A 74 -4.19 9.97 10.32
C SER A 74 -3.22 10.82 9.50
N THR A 75 -2.00 10.33 9.29
CA THR A 75 -1.00 10.97 8.42
C THR A 75 -0.35 9.94 7.51
N PHE A 76 -0.42 10.19 6.21
CA PHE A 76 0.24 9.43 5.17
C PHE A 76 0.72 10.35 4.05
N SER A 77 2.01 10.29 3.74
CA SER A 77 2.55 10.92 2.55
C SER A 77 3.76 10.19 2.03
N ILE A 78 4.09 10.42 0.76
CA ILE A 78 5.34 9.94 0.18
C ILE A 78 6.13 11.11 -0.37
N GLY A 79 7.46 11.04 -0.29
CA GLY A 79 8.34 12.01 -0.91
C GLY A 79 8.30 11.95 -2.44
N ASP A 80 9.11 12.77 -3.10
CA ASP A 80 9.27 12.74 -4.55
C ASP A 80 10.35 11.71 -4.98
N ALA A 81 10.61 11.64 -6.28
CA ALA A 81 11.63 10.76 -6.85
C ALA A 81 13.04 11.01 -6.30
N SER A 82 13.39 12.25 -5.89
CA SER A 82 14.72 12.56 -5.32
C SER A 82 14.95 11.91 -3.95
N THR A 83 13.85 11.61 -3.25
CA THR A 83 13.85 10.87 -1.99
C THR A 83 13.43 9.40 -2.18
N GLU A 84 13.36 8.93 -3.42
CA GLU A 84 12.88 7.60 -3.79
C GLU A 84 11.49 7.31 -3.20
N TYR A 85 10.59 8.30 -3.26
CA TYR A 85 9.23 8.19 -2.76
C TYR A 85 9.13 7.74 -1.30
N ARG A 86 10.03 8.23 -0.46
CA ARG A 86 10.13 7.86 0.96
C ARG A 86 8.79 7.97 1.70
N LEU A 87 8.42 6.91 2.41
CA LEU A 87 7.19 6.85 3.21
C LEU A 87 7.28 7.77 4.44
N ASN A 88 6.21 8.50 4.70
CA ASN A 88 5.95 9.18 5.95
C ASN A 88 4.55 8.79 6.43
N VAL A 89 4.49 8.02 7.52
CA VAL A 89 3.24 7.53 8.09
C VAL A 89 3.25 7.69 9.61
N SER A 90 2.13 8.13 10.19
CA SER A 90 1.97 8.27 11.64
C SER A 90 0.50 8.30 12.04
N GLY A 91 0.24 8.34 13.35
CA GLY A 91 -1.11 8.46 13.89
C GLY A 91 -1.99 7.23 13.61
N TYR A 92 -1.43 6.04 13.81
CA TYR A 92 -2.18 4.80 13.76
C TYR A 92 -3.38 4.85 14.72
N ASN A 93 -4.57 4.51 14.23
CA ASN A 93 -5.78 4.42 15.02
C ASN A 93 -5.86 3.04 15.71
N SER A 94 -5.74 3.03 17.04
CA SER A 94 -5.78 1.82 17.86
C SER A 94 -7.13 1.09 17.84
N THR A 95 -8.20 1.71 17.33
CA THR A 95 -9.50 1.02 17.11
C THR A 95 -9.53 0.21 15.81
N GLY A 96 -8.48 0.27 14.98
CA GLY A 96 -8.33 -0.56 13.78
C GLY A 96 -8.29 -2.05 14.11
N THR A 97 -8.98 -2.87 13.31
CA THR A 97 -9.15 -4.31 13.58
C THR A 97 -8.04 -5.19 12.99
N ALA A 98 -7.14 -4.63 12.17
CA ALA A 98 -6.02 -5.37 11.56
C ALA A 98 -4.69 -5.23 12.32
N GLY A 99 -4.62 -4.41 13.37
CA GLY A 99 -3.34 -4.03 13.98
C GLY A 99 -2.47 -3.17 13.05
N ASP A 100 -1.27 -2.84 13.52
CA ASP A 100 -0.33 -1.98 12.78
C ASP A 100 0.87 -2.75 12.23
N SER A 101 0.94 -2.87 10.89
CA SER A 101 2.09 -3.44 10.18
C SER A 101 2.80 -2.45 9.25
N LEU A 102 2.34 -1.18 9.18
CA LEU A 102 2.91 -0.18 8.28
C LEU A 102 3.88 0.76 8.97
N LEU A 103 3.72 1.07 10.28
CA LEU A 103 4.68 1.96 10.97
C LEU A 103 6.12 1.44 10.95
N TYR A 104 6.31 0.12 10.88
CA TYR A 104 7.62 -0.51 10.71
C TYR A 104 8.40 -0.03 9.47
N HIS A 105 7.68 0.43 8.46
CA HIS A 105 8.20 0.89 7.19
C HIS A 105 8.42 2.40 7.14
N ASN A 106 8.00 3.13 8.18
CA ASN A 106 8.08 4.59 8.19
C ASN A 106 9.52 5.06 7.92
N ARG A 107 9.65 6.11 7.09
CA ARG A 107 10.92 6.67 6.61
C ARG A 107 11.74 5.78 5.66
N SER A 108 11.23 4.62 5.25
CA SER A 108 11.89 3.81 4.24
C SER A 108 11.63 4.37 2.84
N SER A 109 12.66 4.32 1.99
CA SER A 109 12.55 4.60 0.55
C SER A 109 11.79 3.46 -0.15
N PHE A 110 11.11 3.76 -1.26
CA PHE A 110 10.50 2.71 -2.09
C PHE A 110 11.58 1.98 -2.88
N GLY A 111 11.50 0.65 -2.97
CA GLY A 111 12.44 -0.17 -3.73
C GLY A 111 11.71 -1.12 -4.68
N THR A 112 12.33 -1.42 -5.82
CA THR A 112 11.86 -2.37 -6.84
C THR A 112 12.98 -3.31 -7.26
N LYS A 113 12.69 -4.30 -8.11
CA LYS A 113 13.66 -5.30 -8.57
C LYS A 113 14.90 -4.73 -9.27
N ASP A 114 14.76 -3.54 -9.85
CA ASP A 114 15.75 -2.81 -10.64
C ASP A 114 16.19 -1.49 -9.97
N ASN A 115 15.61 -1.14 -8.83
CA ASN A 115 16.03 -0.02 -7.99
C ASN A 115 16.07 -0.48 -6.52
N VAL A 116 17.12 -1.23 -6.19
CA VAL A 116 17.30 -1.81 -4.86
C VAL A 116 18.01 -0.80 -3.95
N ASN A 117 17.35 -0.43 -2.86
CA ASN A 117 17.81 0.58 -1.90
C ASN A 117 18.24 -0.03 -0.55
N ASP A 118 18.36 -1.37 -0.49
CA ASP A 118 18.74 -2.15 0.67
C ASP A 118 19.78 -3.23 0.32
N GLU A 119 20.73 -3.51 1.23
CA GLU A 119 21.79 -4.49 1.01
C GLU A 119 21.28 -5.95 0.94
N LYS A 120 20.03 -6.18 1.35
CA LYS A 120 19.42 -7.52 1.44
C LYS A 120 18.68 -7.92 0.16
N ASN A 121 18.58 -7.00 -0.81
CA ASN A 121 17.81 -7.18 -2.03
C ASN A 121 16.34 -7.56 -1.76
N CYS A 122 15.70 -6.94 -0.76
CA CYS A 122 14.34 -7.26 -0.35
C CYS A 122 13.32 -7.27 -1.51
N PRO A 123 13.30 -6.28 -2.45
CA PRO A 123 12.36 -6.30 -3.58
C PRO A 123 12.53 -7.52 -4.50
N ILE A 124 13.75 -8.02 -4.63
CA ILE A 124 14.09 -9.19 -5.47
C ILE A 124 13.73 -10.48 -4.73
N HIS A 125 14.01 -10.57 -3.43
CA HIS A 125 13.75 -11.77 -2.66
C HIS A 125 12.25 -12.01 -2.44
N TRP A 126 11.49 -10.93 -2.22
CA TRP A 126 10.09 -11.00 -1.83
C TRP A 126 9.10 -10.68 -2.95
N ASN A 127 9.60 -10.37 -4.14
CA ASN A 127 8.83 -10.14 -5.37
C ASN A 127 7.75 -9.07 -5.27
N GLY A 128 8.17 -7.81 -5.31
CA GLY A 128 7.25 -6.68 -5.36
C GLY A 128 7.97 -5.37 -5.05
N GLY A 129 7.39 -4.25 -5.47
CA GLY A 129 7.84 -2.93 -5.06
C GLY A 129 7.21 -2.53 -3.73
N TRP A 130 8.01 -2.09 -2.76
CA TRP A 130 7.50 -1.65 -1.45
C TRP A 130 8.48 -0.73 -0.72
N TRP A 131 8.02 -0.13 0.38
CA TRP A 131 8.86 0.60 1.33
C TRP A 131 9.57 -0.36 2.27
N PHE A 132 10.48 -1.18 1.77
CA PHE A 132 11.18 -2.17 2.60
C PHE A 132 12.03 -1.49 3.68
N SER A 133 11.86 -1.95 4.91
CA SER A 133 12.65 -1.51 6.06
C SER A 133 14.06 -2.08 5.98
N LYS A 134 15.05 -1.26 6.35
CA LYS A 134 16.45 -1.70 6.44
C LYS A 134 16.70 -2.68 7.60
N GLN A 135 15.70 -2.87 8.47
CA GLN A 135 15.71 -3.81 9.58
C GLN A 135 15.73 -5.28 9.10
N ILE A 136 15.90 -6.23 10.02
CA ILE A 136 16.28 -7.61 9.71
C ILE A 136 15.28 -8.37 8.82
N HIS A 137 13.98 -8.11 8.94
CA HIS A 137 12.93 -8.88 8.25
C HIS A 137 12.45 -8.29 6.92
N CYS A 138 13.04 -7.18 6.42
CA CYS A 138 12.55 -6.40 5.28
C CYS A 138 11.18 -5.74 5.47
N PHE A 139 10.20 -6.43 6.05
CA PHE A 139 8.83 -5.94 6.18
C PHE A 139 8.04 -6.60 7.32
N LEU A 140 7.01 -5.89 7.78
CA LEU A 140 5.87 -6.47 8.50
C LEU A 140 4.58 -6.42 7.67
N SER A 141 4.53 -5.58 6.63
CA SER A 141 3.50 -5.59 5.59
C SER A 141 4.13 -5.62 4.22
N HIS A 142 3.57 -6.41 3.31
CA HIS A 142 3.97 -6.44 1.91
C HIS A 142 2.75 -6.62 1.01
N LEU A 143 2.04 -5.52 0.74
CA LEU A 143 0.76 -5.56 0.03
C LEU A 143 0.91 -5.75 -1.50
N ASN A 144 2.15 -5.63 -1.98
CA ASN A 144 2.52 -5.76 -3.39
C ASN A 144 3.20 -7.09 -3.71
N GLY A 145 3.24 -8.02 -2.76
CA GLY A 145 3.76 -9.36 -3.01
C GLY A 145 2.91 -10.13 -4.01
N ARG A 146 3.44 -11.28 -4.42
CA ARG A 146 2.74 -12.22 -5.29
C ARG A 146 1.38 -12.62 -4.70
N TYR A 147 0.34 -12.54 -5.50
CA TYR A 147 -0.98 -13.06 -5.10
C TYR A 147 -0.97 -14.58 -5.16
N GLU A 148 -1.63 -15.24 -4.21
CA GLU A 148 -1.77 -16.70 -4.18
C GLU A 148 -3.20 -17.10 -3.81
N HIS A 149 -3.76 -18.04 -4.56
CA HIS A 149 -5.13 -18.51 -4.36
C HIS A 149 -5.22 -19.68 -3.36
N GLN A 150 -4.09 -20.30 -3.04
CA GLN A 150 -4.01 -21.44 -2.13
C GLN A 150 -3.07 -21.13 -0.95
N PRO A 151 -3.56 -20.40 0.07
CA PRO A 151 -2.72 -19.87 1.12
C PRO A 151 -2.00 -20.96 1.94
N ASP A 152 -2.61 -22.14 2.09
CA ASP A 152 -2.04 -23.26 2.85
C ASP A 152 -0.83 -23.94 2.18
N THR A 153 -0.57 -23.64 0.90
CA THR A 153 0.49 -24.28 0.11
C THR A 153 1.72 -23.39 -0.10
N PHE A 154 1.64 -22.13 0.33
CA PHE A 154 2.64 -21.13 0.03
C PHE A 154 3.64 -20.98 1.18
N PRO A 155 4.94 -20.77 0.90
CA PRO A 155 5.91 -20.55 1.95
C PRO A 155 5.53 -19.34 2.81
N ASP A 156 5.69 -19.48 4.12
CA ASP A 156 5.59 -18.37 5.06
C ASP A 156 6.40 -17.18 4.53
N TRP A 157 5.89 -15.96 4.74
CA TRP A 157 6.52 -14.70 4.30
C TRP A 157 6.52 -14.43 2.81
N SER A 158 5.95 -15.30 1.99
CA SER A 158 5.77 -15.02 0.56
C SER A 158 4.34 -14.54 0.30
N GLY A 159 4.20 -13.47 -0.50
CA GLY A 159 2.92 -12.99 -1.02
C GLY A 159 2.37 -11.71 -0.39
N VAL A 160 1.04 -11.52 -0.41
CA VAL A 160 0.36 -10.32 0.10
C VAL A 160 0.18 -10.42 1.62
N ILE A 161 0.98 -9.68 2.39
CA ILE A 161 1.14 -9.93 3.84
C ILE A 161 0.78 -8.71 4.70
N TRP A 162 0.14 -8.98 5.83
CA TRP A 162 -0.07 -8.04 6.94
C TRP A 162 0.12 -8.75 8.30
N ASN A 163 1.29 -8.58 8.93
CA ASN A 163 1.73 -9.41 10.08
C ASN A 163 0.92 -9.24 11.37
N SER A 164 0.54 -8.02 11.71
CA SER A 164 -0.12 -7.70 12.99
C SER A 164 -1.53 -8.30 13.11
N TRP A 165 -2.04 -8.87 12.03
CA TRP A 165 -3.35 -9.49 11.94
C TRP A 165 -3.22 -11.01 12.02
N LYS A 166 -3.99 -11.63 12.93
CA LYS A 166 -4.05 -13.09 13.18
C LYS A 166 -2.68 -13.75 13.47
N SER A 167 -1.81 -13.14 14.29
CA SER A 167 -0.62 -13.71 14.99
C SER A 167 0.40 -14.57 14.21
N ASP A 168 0.17 -14.82 12.94
CA ASP A 168 0.94 -15.63 12.00
C ASP A 168 0.94 -14.87 10.66
N TYR A 169 2.01 -14.95 9.90
CA TYR A 169 2.24 -14.21 8.65
C TYR A 169 1.28 -14.66 7.54
N LYS A 170 0.01 -14.29 7.61
CA LYS A 170 -1.01 -14.82 6.70
C LYS A 170 -1.16 -13.98 5.44
N LEU A 171 -1.43 -14.72 4.37
CA LEU A 171 -1.85 -14.18 3.09
C LEU A 171 -3.21 -13.49 3.24
N VAL A 172 -3.33 -12.36 2.57
CA VAL A 172 -4.58 -11.62 2.45
C VAL A 172 -5.24 -11.96 1.12
N ASP A 173 -6.56 -12.10 1.13
CA ASP A 173 -7.35 -12.22 -0.10
C ASP A 173 -7.47 -10.85 -0.75
N THR A 174 -8.24 -9.92 -0.16
CA THR A 174 -8.42 -8.59 -0.76
C THR A 174 -7.66 -7.49 -0.02
N ILE A 175 -7.09 -6.53 -0.77
CA ILE A 175 -6.51 -5.31 -0.23
C ILE A 175 -7.07 -4.11 -0.98
N SER A 176 -7.39 -3.03 -0.25
CA SER A 176 -7.49 -1.70 -0.86
C SER A 176 -6.85 -0.63 0.02
N CYS A 177 -6.02 0.21 -0.59
CA CYS A 177 -5.45 1.39 0.05
C CYS A 177 -6.26 2.62 -0.34
N ASN A 178 -7.00 3.16 0.62
CA ASN A 178 -7.95 4.26 0.47
C ASN A 178 -7.36 5.53 1.10
N LEU A 179 -7.27 6.60 0.33
CA LEU A 179 -6.74 7.88 0.75
C LEU A 179 -7.85 8.94 0.82
N THR A 180 -7.88 9.72 1.90
CA THR A 180 -8.67 10.96 1.98
C THR A 180 -7.76 12.12 2.39
N THR A 181 -8.07 13.33 1.90
CA THR A 181 -7.26 14.53 2.14
C THR A 181 -8.15 15.63 2.71
N THR A 182 -7.80 16.13 3.90
CA THR A 182 -8.43 17.30 4.52
C THR A 182 -7.53 18.52 4.31
N VAL A 183 -8.07 19.56 3.70
CA VAL A 183 -7.38 20.85 3.52
C VAL A 183 -7.82 21.79 4.65
N GLU A 184 -6.88 22.44 5.36
CA GLU A 184 -7.16 23.23 6.57
C GLU A 184 -8.05 24.47 6.33
N ASP A 185 -8.30 24.88 5.08
CA ASP A 185 -9.06 26.09 4.73
C ASP A 185 -10.54 25.87 4.34
N GLY A 186 -11.18 24.78 4.81
CA GLY A 186 -12.64 24.69 4.82
C GLY A 186 -13.36 24.38 3.50
N GLU A 187 -12.64 24.06 2.43
CA GLU A 187 -13.24 23.43 1.24
C GLU A 187 -12.69 22.01 1.05
N LEU A 188 -13.57 21.01 1.18
CA LEU A 188 -13.38 19.67 0.62
C LEU A 188 -13.25 19.80 -0.90
N LYS A 189 -12.05 20.06 -1.41
CA LYS A 189 -11.76 19.84 -2.83
C LYS A 189 -11.46 18.36 -3.02
N ILE A 190 -12.53 17.63 -3.32
CA ILE A 190 -12.46 16.28 -3.86
C ILE A 190 -11.44 16.29 -5.00
N VAL A 191 -10.43 15.41 -4.93
CA VAL A 191 -9.46 15.24 -6.02
C VAL A 191 -10.10 14.37 -7.12
N GLU A 192 -11.24 14.81 -7.66
CA GLU A 192 -11.90 14.17 -8.80
C GLU A 192 -11.34 14.68 -10.15
N GLN A 193 -10.49 15.71 -10.14
CA GLN A 193 -10.04 16.38 -11.37
C GLN A 193 -8.62 16.08 -11.84
N GLN A 194 -7.99 15.01 -11.36
CA GLN A 194 -6.59 14.72 -11.71
C GLN A 194 -6.34 13.47 -12.57
N PHE A 195 -7.39 12.80 -13.05
CA PHE A 195 -7.29 11.60 -13.90
C PHE A 195 -7.90 11.77 -15.30
N LYS A 196 -7.75 12.94 -15.91
CA LYS A 196 -7.91 13.09 -17.37
C LYS A 196 -6.55 13.27 -18.00
N TYR A 197 -5.92 12.18 -18.44
CA TYR A 197 -5.05 12.09 -19.63
C TYR A 197 -5.06 10.65 -20.10
#